data_AF-A0KYY3-F1
#
_entry.id   AF-A0KYY3-F1
#
_cell.length_a   1.000
_cell.length_b   1.000
_cell.length_c   1.000
_cell.angle_alpha   90.00
_cell.angle_beta   90.00
_cell.angle_gamma   90.00
#
_symmetry.space_group_name_H-M   'P 1'
#
loop_
_entity.id
_entity.type
_entity.pdbx_description
1 polymer ?
#
loop_
_entity_poly.entity_id
_entity_poly.type
_entity_poly.pdbx_seq_one_letter_code
_entity_poly.pdbx_strand_id
1 'polypeptide(L)'
;MMNKTTVSTLIAATLLAAGFSASVSAHQAGDIIVRAGAVTVAPNESSANVLTLGEFSVDNDTQLGLNFGYMLTDNFGIELLAATPFSHSVSLPAPGVGEIAETKQLPPTLVAQYYFGDAQSKLRPYVGVGVNYTNFFDNDFNAHGKSLGLSNLSMSTSWGLAAQVGLDYQVNKNWLVNASVWYAQISTDVKFTAGTDQYVFDTDINPWVYMVSVGYTF
;
A
#
# COMPACT_ATOMS: atom_id res chain seq x y z
N MET A 1 -33.65 14.14 2.84
CA MET A 1 -32.18 14.04 2.74
C MET A 1 -31.71 13.12 3.85
N MET A 2 -31.32 11.88 3.51
CA MET A 2 -30.76 10.93 4.48
C MET A 2 -29.31 11.32 4.78
N ASN A 3 -28.94 11.38 6.07
CA ASN A 3 -27.58 11.70 6.49
C ASN A 3 -26.60 10.63 5.98
N LYS A 4 -25.45 11.08 5.46
CA LYS A 4 -24.40 10.22 4.90
C LYS A 4 -23.89 9.16 5.89
N THR A 5 -23.99 9.44 7.20
CA THR A 5 -23.67 8.51 8.29
C THR A 5 -24.62 7.33 8.40
N THR A 6 -25.91 7.48 8.11
CA THR A 6 -26.89 6.39 8.24
C THR A 6 -26.78 5.37 7.11
N VAL A 7 -26.29 5.80 5.93
CA VAL A 7 -26.06 4.93 4.78
C VAL A 7 -24.82 4.05 5.01
N SER A 8 -23.77 4.58 5.63
CA SER A 8 -22.57 3.82 5.97
C SER A 8 -22.84 2.72 7.01
N THR A 9 -23.69 2.97 8.01
CA THR A 9 -24.05 1.96 9.02
C THR A 9 -24.93 0.84 8.45
N LEU A 10 -25.76 1.14 7.45
CA LEU A 10 -26.67 0.17 6.86
C LEU A 10 -25.96 -0.82 5.94
N ILE A 11 -24.90 -0.39 5.24
CA ILE A 11 -24.05 -1.26 4.41
C ILE A 11 -23.16 -2.17 5.28
N ALA A 12 -22.67 -1.65 6.41
CA ALA A 12 -21.92 -2.45 7.38
C ALA A 12 -22.80 -3.52 8.07
N ALA A 13 -24.08 -3.22 8.30
CA ALA A 13 -25.00 -4.13 8.99
C ALA A 13 -25.56 -5.25 8.08
N THR A 14 -25.68 -5.03 6.77
CA THR A 14 -26.18 -6.07 5.84
C THR A 14 -25.13 -7.13 5.51
N LEU A 15 -23.84 -6.83 5.62
CA LEU A 15 -22.76 -7.83 5.45
C LEU A 15 -22.66 -8.82 6.63
N LEU A 16 -23.24 -8.50 7.79
CA LEU A 16 -23.18 -9.34 9.00
C LEU A 16 -24.33 -10.38 9.10
N ALA A 17 -25.31 -10.35 8.20
CA ALA A 17 -26.56 -11.11 8.37
C ALA A 17 -26.72 -12.36 7.49
N ALA A 18 -25.78 -12.66 6.59
CA ALA A 18 -25.87 -13.84 5.72
C ALA A 18 -25.11 -15.03 6.33
N GLY A 19 -25.65 -15.61 7.40
CA GLY A 19 -25.21 -16.90 7.90
C GLY A 19 -25.62 -18.02 6.95
N PHE A 20 -24.67 -18.53 6.15
CA PHE A 20 -24.82 -19.80 5.46
C PHE A 20 -23.79 -20.80 6.00
N SER A 21 -24.30 -21.93 6.45
CA SER A 21 -23.53 -23.10 6.86
C SER A 21 -22.72 -23.63 5.67
N ALA A 22 -21.44 -23.27 5.59
CA ALA A 22 -20.51 -23.86 4.63
C ALA A 22 -19.58 -24.86 5.33
N SER A 23 -19.32 -25.95 4.60
CA SER A 23 -18.26 -26.92 4.81
C SER A 23 -16.93 -26.22 5.14
N VAL A 24 -16.04 -26.88 5.90
CA VAL A 24 -14.72 -26.34 6.24
C VAL A 24 -13.92 -26.16 4.95
N SER A 25 -13.92 -24.97 4.39
CA SER A 25 -13.07 -24.57 3.27
C SER A 25 -12.23 -23.37 3.73
N ALA A 26 -10.95 -23.31 3.34
CA ALA A 26 -10.07 -22.18 3.60
C ALA A 26 -10.40 -21.00 2.67
N HIS A 27 -10.42 -21.24 1.36
CA HIS A 27 -11.03 -20.31 0.39
C HIS A 27 -11.77 -21.10 -0.69
N GLN A 28 -12.96 -20.62 -1.09
CA GLN A 28 -13.79 -21.19 -2.14
C GLN A 28 -14.44 -20.07 -2.97
N ALA A 29 -14.97 -20.42 -4.14
CA ALA A 29 -15.69 -19.47 -5.00
C ALA A 29 -16.81 -18.73 -4.24
N GLY A 30 -16.82 -17.41 -4.33
CA GLY A 30 -17.81 -16.52 -3.70
C GLY A 30 -17.40 -15.96 -2.34
N ASP A 31 -16.32 -16.46 -1.72
CA ASP A 31 -15.85 -15.96 -0.43
C ASP A 31 -15.43 -14.48 -0.51
N ILE A 32 -15.84 -13.70 0.50
CA ILE A 32 -15.31 -12.36 0.74
C ILE A 32 -14.30 -12.46 1.86
N ILE A 33 -13.05 -12.05 1.60
CA ILE A 33 -11.96 -12.10 2.57
C ILE A 33 -11.60 -10.67 2.95
N VAL A 34 -11.69 -10.34 4.24
CA VAL A 34 -11.26 -9.04 4.76
C VAL A 34 -10.08 -9.26 5.69
N ARG A 35 -8.95 -8.60 5.42
CA ARG A 35 -7.76 -8.66 6.29
C ARG A 35 -7.41 -7.28 6.82
N ALA A 36 -6.95 -7.21 8.06
CA ALA A 36 -6.46 -6.00 8.70
C ALA A 36 -5.16 -6.28 9.45
N GLY A 37 -4.17 -5.40 9.30
CA GLY A 37 -2.86 -5.63 9.89
C GLY A 37 -1.87 -4.50 9.74
N ALA A 38 -0.66 -4.73 10.22
CA ALA A 38 0.45 -3.82 10.02
C ALA A 38 1.02 -4.03 8.61
N VAL A 39 1.15 -2.93 7.86
CA VAL A 39 1.77 -2.89 6.55
C VAL A 39 2.91 -1.89 6.57
N THR A 40 4.10 -2.33 6.16
CA THR A 40 5.31 -1.51 6.09
C THR A 40 5.66 -1.28 4.63
N VAL A 41 5.76 -0.02 4.22
CA VAL A 41 6.33 0.37 2.93
C VAL A 41 7.81 0.66 3.15
N ALA A 42 8.67 -0.08 2.46
CA ALA A 42 10.11 0.10 2.47
C ALA A 42 10.57 0.51 1.06
N PRO A 43 10.77 1.82 0.82
CA PRO A 43 11.32 2.32 -0.43
C PRO A 43 12.63 1.63 -0.84
N ASN A 44 12.80 1.46 -2.14
CA ASN A 44 14.06 1.11 -2.77
C ASN A 44 14.31 2.15 -3.85
N GLU A 45 14.58 3.36 -3.37
CA GLU A 45 14.55 4.58 -4.12
C GLU A 45 15.79 4.78 -5.01
N SER A 46 15.60 5.48 -6.12
CA SER A 46 16.69 5.99 -6.95
C SER A 46 16.28 7.24 -7.70
N SER A 47 17.20 8.19 -7.84
CA SER A 47 16.96 9.44 -8.57
C SER A 47 18.21 9.91 -9.30
N ALA A 48 18.08 10.92 -10.17
CA ALA A 48 19.26 11.67 -10.57
C ALA A 48 19.89 12.40 -9.36
N ASN A 49 21.16 12.79 -9.49
CA ASN A 49 21.83 13.56 -8.43
C ASN A 49 21.16 14.93 -8.26
N VAL A 50 20.62 15.17 -7.07
CA VAL A 50 19.86 16.35 -6.70
C VAL A 50 20.82 17.45 -6.28
N LEU A 51 21.03 18.44 -7.15
CA LEU A 51 21.84 19.63 -6.87
C LEU A 51 23.27 19.31 -6.40
N THR A 52 23.88 18.23 -6.88
CA THR A 52 25.21 17.72 -6.44
C THR A 52 25.27 17.20 -5.00
N LEU A 53 24.10 16.99 -4.36
CA LEU A 53 23.96 16.56 -2.96
C LEU A 53 23.67 15.05 -2.81
N GLY A 54 23.61 14.32 -3.94
CA GLY A 54 23.28 12.89 -3.96
C GLY A 54 21.85 12.62 -4.43
N GLU A 55 21.44 11.37 -4.36
CA GLU A 55 20.06 10.95 -4.67
C GLU A 55 19.14 11.20 -3.47
N PHE A 56 17.83 11.28 -3.71
CA PHE A 56 16.87 11.28 -2.61
C PHE A 56 16.97 9.98 -1.83
N SER A 57 16.84 10.07 -0.51
CA SER A 57 16.59 8.92 0.34
C SER A 57 15.25 9.07 1.05
N VAL A 58 14.51 7.97 1.14
CA VAL A 58 13.16 7.94 1.69
C VAL A 58 13.09 6.87 2.77
N ASP A 59 12.59 7.22 3.95
CA ASP A 59 12.48 6.28 5.05
C ASP A 59 11.32 5.27 4.88
N ASN A 60 11.35 4.24 5.71
CA ASN A 60 10.27 3.27 5.78
C ASN A 60 9.15 3.79 6.69
N ASP A 61 7.92 3.44 6.37
CA ASP A 61 6.78 3.76 7.24
C ASP A 61 5.83 2.58 7.40
N THR A 62 5.21 2.47 8.58
CA THR A 62 4.31 1.38 8.94
C THR A 62 2.95 1.90 9.36
N GLN A 63 1.93 1.42 8.66
CA GLN A 63 0.55 1.88 8.83
C GLN A 63 -0.41 0.71 9.01
N LEU A 64 -1.68 1.05 9.27
CA LEU A 64 -2.78 0.07 9.24
C LEU A 64 -3.15 -0.21 7.77
N GLY A 65 -3.02 -1.46 7.36
CA GLY A 65 -3.41 -1.99 6.05
C GLY A 65 -4.71 -2.77 6.12
N LEU A 66 -5.49 -2.68 5.05
CA LEU A 66 -6.75 -3.38 4.84
C LEU A 66 -6.76 -4.03 3.46
N ASN A 67 -7.04 -5.33 3.41
CA ASN A 67 -7.19 -6.05 2.15
C ASN A 67 -8.62 -6.53 2.02
N PHE A 68 -9.21 -6.28 0.85
CA PHE A 68 -10.54 -6.75 0.48
C PHE A 68 -10.41 -7.69 -0.71
N GLY A 69 -10.50 -8.99 -0.43
CA GLY A 69 -10.46 -10.07 -1.40
C GLY A 69 -11.85 -10.59 -1.75
N TYR A 70 -12.03 -10.96 -3.01
CA TYR A 70 -13.19 -11.73 -3.49
C TYR A 70 -12.72 -12.91 -4.32
N MET A 71 -13.13 -14.12 -3.94
CA MET A 71 -12.77 -15.34 -4.64
C MET A 71 -13.71 -15.58 -5.83
N LEU A 72 -13.16 -15.48 -7.04
CA LEU A 72 -13.88 -15.80 -8.29
C LEU A 72 -14.07 -17.31 -8.45
N THR A 73 -13.07 -18.09 -8.04
CA THR A 73 -13.07 -19.55 -8.00
C THR A 73 -12.37 -20.02 -6.73
N ASP A 74 -12.24 -21.33 -6.53
CA ASP A 74 -11.49 -21.88 -5.38
C ASP A 74 -9.98 -21.52 -5.38
N ASN A 75 -9.45 -21.03 -6.51
CA ASN A 75 -8.04 -20.69 -6.65
C ASN A 75 -7.81 -19.26 -7.17
N PHE A 76 -8.78 -18.63 -7.83
CA PHE A 76 -8.62 -17.28 -8.37
C PHE A 76 -9.40 -16.27 -7.54
N GLY A 77 -8.74 -15.17 -7.18
CA GLY A 77 -9.35 -14.06 -6.48
C GLY A 77 -8.93 -12.71 -7.05
N ILE A 78 -9.65 -11.67 -6.65
CA ILE A 78 -9.25 -10.27 -6.86
C ILE A 78 -9.15 -9.64 -5.48
N GLU A 79 -8.10 -8.86 -5.25
CA GLU A 79 -7.85 -8.20 -3.98
C GLU A 79 -7.53 -6.73 -4.18
N LEU A 80 -8.16 -5.89 -3.35
CA LEU A 80 -7.82 -4.47 -3.21
C LEU A 80 -7.10 -4.27 -1.88
N LEU A 81 -5.85 -3.81 -1.95
CA LEU A 81 -5.09 -3.29 -0.81
C LEU A 81 -5.37 -1.80 -0.64
N ALA A 82 -5.78 -1.42 0.57
CA ALA A 82 -5.88 -0.05 1.05
C ALA A 82 -5.09 0.10 2.35
N ALA A 83 -4.67 1.31 2.68
CA ALA A 83 -4.02 1.59 3.95
C ALA A 83 -4.41 2.98 4.45
N THR A 84 -4.22 3.23 5.73
CA THR A 84 -4.11 4.61 6.22
C THR A 84 -2.90 5.29 5.57
N PRO A 85 -2.92 6.63 5.36
CA PRO A 85 -1.81 7.33 4.71
C PRO A 85 -0.47 7.02 5.36
N PHE A 86 0.52 6.69 4.53
CA PHE A 86 1.91 6.58 4.95
C PHE A 86 2.53 7.96 5.02
N SER A 87 3.47 8.17 5.93
CA SER A 87 4.25 9.39 6.08
C SER A 87 5.72 9.07 5.91
N HIS A 88 6.38 9.78 5.00
CA HIS A 88 7.79 9.58 4.69
C HIS A 88 8.60 10.86 4.88
N SER A 89 9.77 10.70 5.48
CA SER A 89 10.82 11.71 5.56
C SER A 89 11.74 11.57 4.36
N VAL A 90 12.00 12.68 3.66
CA VAL A 90 12.88 12.73 2.49
C VAL A 90 14.18 13.43 2.87
N SER A 91 15.29 12.77 2.59
CA SER A 91 16.64 13.21 2.95
C SER A 91 17.57 13.31 1.75
N LEU A 92 18.63 14.10 1.89
CA LEU A 92 19.79 14.08 1.00
C LEU A 92 21.04 13.66 1.78
N PRO A 93 21.85 12.72 1.25
CA PRO A 93 22.95 12.11 1.99
C PRO A 93 24.19 13.01 2.12
N ALA A 94 24.22 14.17 1.44
CA ALA A 94 25.34 15.10 1.55
C ALA A 94 25.61 15.50 3.01
N PRO A 95 26.89 15.57 3.43
CA PRO A 95 27.26 15.92 4.80
C PRO A 95 26.64 17.25 5.24
N GLY A 96 25.86 17.21 6.33
CA GLY A 96 25.25 18.40 6.92
C GLY A 96 23.89 18.80 6.32
N VAL A 97 23.32 18.02 5.40
CA VAL A 97 21.96 18.22 4.87
C VAL A 97 20.95 17.34 5.60
N GLY A 98 20.98 16.02 5.41
CA GLY A 98 20.04 15.12 6.07
C GLY A 98 18.60 15.33 5.59
N GLU A 99 17.66 15.29 6.53
CA GLU A 99 16.23 15.39 6.25
C GLU A 99 15.82 16.81 5.85
N ILE A 100 15.12 16.93 4.72
CA ILE A 100 14.72 18.22 4.15
C ILE A 100 13.20 18.36 3.99
N ALA A 101 12.46 17.27 3.92
CA ALA A 101 11.04 17.31 3.63
C ALA A 101 10.28 16.12 4.23
N GLU A 102 8.97 16.28 4.31
CA GLU A 102 8.01 15.23 4.62
C GLU A 102 6.98 15.14 3.48
N THR A 103 6.49 13.93 3.22
CA THR A 103 5.40 13.67 2.26
C THR A 103 4.50 12.57 2.79
N LYS A 104 3.22 12.59 2.42
CA LYS A 104 2.32 11.46 2.62
C LYS A 104 1.95 10.81 1.32
N GLN A 105 1.71 9.51 1.38
CA GLN A 105 1.20 8.76 0.24
C GLN A 105 0.04 7.82 0.59
N LEU A 106 -0.81 7.60 -0.42
CA LEU A 106 -1.78 6.53 -0.45
C LEU A 106 -1.55 5.69 -1.71
N PRO A 107 -1.15 4.41 -1.58
CA PRO A 107 -0.88 3.52 -2.70
C PRO A 107 -1.94 2.41 -2.89
N PRO A 108 -3.24 2.72 -3.14
CA PRO A 108 -4.22 1.67 -3.40
C PRO A 108 -3.78 0.76 -4.55
N THR A 109 -3.85 -0.55 -4.31
CA THR A 109 -3.32 -1.55 -5.24
C THR A 109 -4.37 -2.62 -5.48
N LEU A 110 -4.70 -2.87 -6.75
CA LEU A 110 -5.65 -3.89 -7.17
C LEU A 110 -4.89 -5.04 -7.83
N VAL A 111 -5.04 -6.26 -7.32
CA VAL A 111 -4.36 -7.45 -7.84
C VAL A 111 -5.32 -8.58 -8.15
N ALA A 112 -5.03 -9.32 -9.20
CA ALA A 112 -5.56 -10.66 -9.41
C ALA A 112 -4.63 -11.67 -8.72
N GLN A 113 -5.20 -12.61 -7.99
CA GLN A 113 -4.47 -13.59 -7.19
C GLN A 113 -4.75 -15.02 -7.67
N TYR A 114 -3.74 -15.86 -7.56
CA TYR A 114 -3.83 -17.30 -7.69
C TYR A 114 -3.35 -17.96 -6.39
N TYR A 115 -4.25 -18.70 -5.75
CA TYR A 115 -4.00 -19.48 -4.54
C TYR A 115 -3.64 -20.91 -4.91
N PHE A 116 -2.53 -21.41 -4.37
CA PHE A 116 -2.13 -22.80 -4.50
C PHE A 116 -2.92 -23.71 -3.54
N GLY A 117 -2.84 -25.01 -3.79
CA GLY A 117 -3.61 -26.01 -3.05
C GLY A 117 -5.08 -26.03 -3.46
N ASP A 118 -5.91 -26.54 -2.57
CA ASP A 118 -7.36 -26.68 -2.76
C ASP A 118 -8.15 -25.98 -1.64
N ALA A 119 -9.47 -25.97 -1.77
CA ALA A 119 -10.35 -25.37 -0.79
C ALA A 119 -10.22 -25.98 0.61
N GLN A 120 -9.70 -27.20 0.78
CA GLN A 120 -9.56 -27.86 2.08
C GLN A 120 -8.20 -27.58 2.75
N SER A 121 -7.27 -26.96 2.01
CA SER A 121 -5.91 -26.69 2.45
C SER A 121 -5.89 -25.58 3.51
N LYS A 122 -5.51 -25.91 4.75
CA LYS A 122 -5.39 -24.91 5.82
C LYS A 122 -4.32 -23.84 5.56
N LEU A 123 -3.28 -24.19 4.83
CA LEU A 123 -2.19 -23.29 4.47
C LEU A 123 -2.26 -23.07 2.96
N ARG A 124 -2.50 -21.83 2.52
CA ARG A 124 -2.66 -21.48 1.12
C ARG A 124 -1.66 -20.39 0.74
N PRO A 125 -0.51 -20.78 0.18
CA PRO A 125 0.36 -19.84 -0.52
C PRO A 125 -0.39 -19.25 -1.71
N TYR A 126 -0.03 -18.04 -2.11
CA TYR A 126 -0.58 -17.40 -3.30
C TYR A 126 0.43 -16.46 -3.95
N VAL A 127 0.18 -16.18 -5.22
CA VAL A 127 0.85 -15.13 -5.98
C VAL A 127 -0.19 -14.20 -6.57
N GLY A 128 0.17 -12.95 -6.80
CA GLY A 128 -0.70 -11.97 -7.42
C GLY A 128 0.03 -10.99 -8.31
N VAL A 129 -0.68 -10.45 -9.28
CA VAL A 129 -0.21 -9.39 -10.17
C VAL A 129 -1.31 -8.39 -10.40
N GLY A 130 -0.96 -7.13 -10.61
CA GLY A 130 -1.96 -6.09 -10.81
C GLY A 130 -1.37 -4.71 -10.99
N VAL A 131 -2.15 -3.72 -10.55
CA VAL A 131 -1.88 -2.30 -10.78
C VAL A 131 -1.90 -1.54 -9.46
N ASN A 132 -0.90 -0.69 -9.29
CA ASN A 132 -0.80 0.27 -8.21
C ASN A 132 -1.11 1.67 -8.74
N TYR A 133 -1.88 2.43 -7.96
CA TYR A 133 -2.01 3.87 -8.11
C TYR A 133 -1.49 4.52 -6.85
N THR A 134 -0.55 5.44 -6.96
CA THR A 134 0.02 6.14 -5.80
C THR A 134 -0.22 7.63 -5.91
N ASN A 135 -0.85 8.21 -4.89
CA ASN A 135 -1.07 9.64 -4.76
C ASN A 135 -0.25 10.20 -3.60
N PHE A 136 0.61 11.16 -3.91
CA PHE A 136 1.40 11.92 -2.94
C PHE A 136 0.69 13.23 -2.57
N PHE A 137 0.68 13.57 -1.30
CA PHE A 137 0.02 14.77 -0.77
C PHE A 137 0.66 15.19 0.56
N ASP A 138 0.26 16.36 1.08
CA ASP A 138 0.90 16.98 2.24
C ASP A 138 2.44 17.04 2.07
N ASN A 139 2.89 17.43 0.88
CA ASN A 139 4.30 17.53 0.55
C ASN A 139 4.86 18.86 1.05
N ASP A 140 5.76 18.83 2.03
CA ASP A 140 6.28 20.05 2.63
C ASP A 140 7.77 19.93 2.97
N PHE A 141 8.52 21.01 2.71
CA PHE A 141 9.86 21.14 3.27
C PHE A 141 9.76 21.39 4.77
N ASN A 142 10.60 20.68 5.54
CA ASN A 142 10.76 20.93 6.96
C ASN A 142 11.51 22.27 7.18
N ALA A 143 11.72 22.65 8.45
CA ALA A 143 12.40 23.91 8.77
C ALA A 143 13.82 23.98 8.20
N HIS A 144 14.53 22.85 8.16
CA HIS A 144 15.88 22.78 7.61
C HIS A 144 15.87 22.97 6.08
N GLY A 145 15.04 22.23 5.35
CA GLY A 145 14.88 22.40 3.90
C GLY A 145 14.54 23.83 3.50
N LYS A 146 13.63 24.48 4.24
CA LYS A 146 13.29 25.90 4.03
C LYS A 146 14.49 26.83 4.29
N SER A 147 15.31 26.54 5.30
CA SER A 147 16.53 27.32 5.57
C SER A 147 17.59 27.21 4.47
N LEU A 148 17.57 26.11 3.70
CA LEU A 148 18.39 25.91 2.50
C LEU A 148 17.82 26.60 1.26
N GLY A 149 16.73 27.36 1.40
CA GLY A 149 16.08 28.06 0.29
C GLY A 149 15.19 27.17 -0.58
N LEU A 150 14.79 25.99 -0.07
CA LEU A 150 13.88 25.08 -0.76
C LEU A 150 12.42 25.44 -0.49
N SER A 151 11.61 25.45 -1.55
CA SER A 151 10.18 25.79 -1.46
C SER A 151 9.37 25.13 -2.59
N ASN A 152 8.03 25.22 -2.50
CA ASN A 152 7.09 24.74 -3.53
C ASN A 152 7.27 23.25 -3.90
N LEU A 153 7.39 22.37 -2.89
CA LEU A 153 7.50 20.93 -3.10
C LEU A 153 6.18 20.35 -3.62
N SER A 154 6.28 19.56 -4.68
CA SER A 154 5.18 18.75 -5.18
C SER A 154 5.69 17.48 -5.82
N MET A 155 4.89 16.43 -5.76
CA MET A 155 5.18 15.12 -6.34
C MET A 155 4.01 14.73 -7.24
N SER A 156 4.30 14.19 -8.43
CA SER A 156 3.26 13.71 -9.33
C SER A 156 2.69 12.36 -8.85
N THR A 157 1.44 12.09 -9.21
CA THR A 157 0.83 10.78 -9.00
C THR A 157 1.48 9.72 -9.87
N SER A 158 1.52 8.47 -9.40
CA SER A 158 2.10 7.34 -10.12
C SER A 158 1.08 6.26 -10.46
N TRP A 159 1.29 5.61 -11.59
CA TRP A 159 0.64 4.36 -11.97
C TRP A 159 1.71 3.35 -12.33
N GLY A 160 1.59 2.13 -11.83
CA GLY A 160 2.57 1.09 -12.12
C GLY A 160 2.05 -0.31 -11.91
N LEU A 161 2.87 -1.29 -12.30
CA LEU A 161 2.59 -2.68 -12.05
C LEU A 161 2.88 -3.03 -10.59
N ALA A 162 2.10 -3.97 -10.06
CA ALA A 162 2.34 -4.55 -8.75
C ALA A 162 2.41 -6.08 -8.86
N ALA A 163 3.27 -6.67 -8.03
CA ALA A 163 3.35 -8.11 -7.84
C ALA A 163 3.31 -8.43 -6.35
N GLN A 164 2.72 -9.57 -6.01
CA GLN A 164 2.54 -10.00 -4.64
C GLN A 164 2.84 -11.49 -4.52
N VAL A 165 3.41 -11.87 -3.39
CA VAL A 165 3.41 -13.24 -2.90
C VAL A 165 2.93 -13.23 -1.46
N GLY A 166 2.19 -14.26 -1.07
CA GLY A 166 1.70 -14.33 0.30
C GLY A 166 1.26 -15.71 0.71
N LEU A 167 0.83 -15.78 1.95
CA LEU A 167 0.49 -17.02 2.63
C LEU A 167 -0.66 -16.77 3.59
N ASP A 168 -1.74 -17.51 3.39
CA ASP A 168 -2.88 -17.55 4.31
C ASP A 168 -2.84 -18.84 5.12
N TYR A 169 -3.01 -18.72 6.44
CA TYR A 169 -3.20 -19.85 7.34
C TYR A 169 -4.57 -19.76 8.01
N GLN A 170 -5.45 -20.69 7.66
CA GLN A 170 -6.78 -20.82 8.19
C GLN A 170 -6.75 -21.39 9.62
N VAL A 171 -6.99 -20.51 10.59
CA VAL A 171 -7.01 -20.87 12.03
C VAL A 171 -8.26 -21.67 12.37
N ASN A 172 -9.41 -21.23 11.85
CA ASN A 172 -10.69 -21.90 11.97
C ASN A 172 -11.57 -21.56 10.75
N LYS A 173 -12.85 -21.90 10.75
CA LYS A 173 -13.73 -21.73 9.57
C LYS A 173 -13.75 -20.32 8.96
N ASN A 174 -13.57 -19.27 9.77
CA ASN A 174 -13.67 -17.90 9.28
C ASN A 174 -12.38 -17.12 9.49
N TRP A 175 -11.66 -17.39 10.58
CA TRP A 175 -10.45 -16.64 10.91
C TRP A 175 -9.21 -17.22 10.26
N LEU A 176 -8.41 -16.33 9.70
CA LEU A 176 -7.10 -16.63 9.15
C LEU A 176 -6.05 -15.65 9.67
N VAL A 177 -4.79 -16.05 9.55
CA VAL A 177 -3.64 -15.13 9.63
C VAL A 177 -2.95 -15.10 8.28
N ASN A 178 -2.44 -13.94 7.91
CA ASN A 178 -1.78 -13.72 6.62
C ASN A 178 -0.42 -13.06 6.82
N ALA A 179 0.52 -13.46 5.97
CA ALA A 179 1.75 -12.73 5.70
C ALA A 179 1.89 -12.53 4.19
N SER A 180 2.28 -11.33 3.75
CA SER A 180 2.53 -11.05 2.33
C SER A 180 3.69 -10.08 2.12
N VAL A 181 4.29 -10.24 0.94
CA VAL A 181 5.33 -9.37 0.41
C VAL A 181 4.89 -8.89 -0.97
N TRP A 182 5.06 -7.60 -1.21
CA TRP A 182 4.71 -6.97 -2.47
C TRP A 182 5.88 -6.20 -3.02
N TYR A 183 5.87 -6.05 -4.33
CA TYR A 183 6.65 -5.08 -5.05
C TYR A 183 5.69 -4.21 -5.85
N ALA A 184 5.86 -2.89 -5.76
CA ALA A 184 5.08 -1.94 -6.56
C ALA A 184 6.04 -1.07 -7.37
N GLN A 185 5.78 -0.95 -8.67
CA GLN A 185 6.45 0.03 -9.49
C GLN A 185 5.83 1.41 -9.20
N ILE A 186 6.62 2.31 -8.64
CA ILE A 186 6.20 3.67 -8.29
C ILE A 186 7.30 4.62 -8.74
N SER A 187 6.95 5.52 -9.65
CA SER A 187 7.80 6.57 -10.18
C SER A 187 7.07 7.92 -10.11
N THR A 188 7.75 8.97 -9.66
CA THR A 188 7.18 10.31 -9.46
C THR A 188 8.16 11.40 -9.89
N ASP A 189 7.63 12.49 -10.43
CA ASP A 189 8.38 13.72 -10.66
C ASP A 189 8.39 14.53 -9.36
N VAL A 190 9.55 14.63 -8.71
CA VAL A 190 9.75 15.53 -7.57
C VAL A 190 10.07 16.92 -8.09
N LYS A 191 9.17 17.88 -7.85
CA LYS A 191 9.26 19.26 -8.32
C LYS A 191 9.41 20.21 -7.15
N PHE A 192 10.41 21.08 -7.19
CA PHE A 192 10.60 22.10 -6.16
C PHE A 192 11.39 23.31 -6.68
N THR A 193 11.37 24.39 -5.92
CA THR A 193 12.16 25.60 -6.16
C THR A 193 13.35 25.63 -5.21
N ALA A 194 14.55 25.88 -5.71
CA ALA A 194 15.72 26.21 -4.89
C ALA A 194 16.20 27.62 -5.24
N GLY A 195 16.08 28.55 -4.28
CA GLY A 195 16.29 29.97 -4.55
C GLY A 195 15.24 30.51 -5.52
N THR A 196 15.65 30.87 -6.73
CA THR A 196 14.73 31.36 -7.80
C THR A 196 14.45 30.34 -8.88
N ASP A 197 15.19 29.22 -8.89
CA ASP A 197 15.17 28.27 -9.99
C ASP A 197 14.28 27.07 -9.65
N GLN A 198 13.53 26.59 -10.64
CA GLN A 198 12.66 25.44 -10.51
C GLN A 198 13.38 24.19 -11.03
N TYR A 199 13.32 23.11 -10.25
CA TYR A 199 13.92 21.83 -10.56
C TYR A 199 12.84 20.74 -10.62
N VAL A 200 13.12 19.73 -11.44
CA VAL A 200 12.31 18.52 -11.60
C VAL A 200 13.25 17.33 -11.63
N PHE A 201 13.00 16.34 -10.79
CA PHE A 201 13.76 15.09 -10.73
C PHE A 201 12.80 13.91 -10.85
N ASP A 202 12.98 13.10 -11.89
CA ASP A 202 12.35 11.79 -11.98
C ASP A 202 12.94 10.89 -10.90
N THR A 203 12.06 10.33 -10.06
CA THR A 203 12.44 9.58 -8.87
C THR A 203 11.63 8.28 -8.83
N ASP A 204 12.35 7.18 -8.87
CA ASP A 204 11.81 5.85 -8.63
C ASP A 204 11.77 5.59 -7.12
N ILE A 205 10.63 5.14 -6.61
CA ILE A 205 10.45 4.73 -5.21
C ILE A 205 10.48 3.21 -5.09
N ASN A 206 9.85 2.52 -6.06
CA ASN A 206 9.86 1.08 -6.27
C ASN A 206 9.91 0.22 -4.98
N PRO A 207 8.97 0.41 -4.02
CA PRO A 207 9.11 -0.13 -2.69
C PRO A 207 8.87 -1.64 -2.64
N TRP A 208 9.51 -2.27 -1.66
CA TRP A 208 9.05 -3.53 -1.10
C TRP A 208 8.04 -3.24 0.00
N VAL A 209 6.91 -3.95 -0.02
CA VAL A 209 5.85 -3.79 0.99
C VAL A 209 5.65 -5.10 1.74
N TYR A 210 5.65 -5.02 3.07
CA TYR A 210 5.51 -6.18 3.94
C TYR A 210 4.24 -6.05 4.76
N MET A 211 3.42 -7.08 4.81
CA MET A 211 2.19 -7.06 5.61
C MET A 211 2.03 -8.33 6.42
N VAL A 212 1.66 -8.16 7.69
CA VAL A 212 1.18 -9.23 8.57
C VAL A 212 -0.19 -8.84 9.08
N SER A 213 -1.17 -9.72 8.90
CA SER A 213 -2.57 -9.40 9.18
C SER A 213 -3.37 -10.57 9.74
N VAL A 214 -4.49 -10.21 10.36
CA VAL A 214 -5.56 -11.15 10.73
C VAL A 214 -6.71 -10.92 9.75
N GLY A 215 -7.31 -12.01 9.27
CA GLY A 215 -8.39 -11.96 8.32
C GLY A 215 -9.63 -12.71 8.76
N TYR A 216 -10.75 -12.35 8.14
CA TYR A 216 -12.04 -13.01 8.27
C TYR A 216 -12.62 -13.30 6.89
N THR A 217 -13.02 -14.55 6.68
CA THR A 217 -13.74 -15.02 5.49
C THR A 217 -15.25 -15.05 5.79
N PHE A 218 -16.02 -14.39 4.94
CA PHE A 218 -17.50 -14.35 4.97
C PHE A 218 -18.09 -15.31 3.95
#